data_AF-A0AAW1BAT1-F1
#
_entry.id   AF-A0AAW1BAT1-F1
#
_cell.length_a   1.000
_cell.length_b   1.000
_cell.length_c   1.000
_cell.angle_alpha   90.00
_cell.angle_beta   90.00
_cell.angle_gamma   90.00
#
_symmetry.space_group_name_H-M   'P 1'
#
loop_
_entity.id
_entity.type
_entity.pdbx_description
1 polymer ?
#
loop_
_entity_poly.entity_id
_entity_poly.type
_entity_poly.pdbx_seq_one_letter_code
_entity_poly.pdbx_strand_id
1 'polypeptide(L)'
;MPGQGAVEVQALMDSGATANFMDSDFVAQWSIPQLIAATKPLHMRIRPHMEEAVFYVATVSHFPVVLALEWLRAHDPQIIWSSGTVRFPSKKCANHHLHVCAGKVATPVDLDLLAELGDYANVFGEKEADQLPLHWSYDCPVDLVSDAKLLVGQIYFLSEPELAALRDFIDKNLWKGFIWPSTSPLAAPMLFMKKSGELRLCCDYRKLNAITICNQYPLLLIPELIKRLCQAEIFTKLDLSGAYNLVQVRAGDEWKTAFRTCYGYFEYTVMPFGLSNAPGVFMHFMHDVFRDLLDMFVVIYLDDILI
;
A
#
# COMPACT_ATOMS: atom_id res chain seq x y z
N MET A 1 28.70 13.07 -42.29
CA MET A 1 28.44 11.77 -41.64
C MET A 1 27.66 12.06 -40.36
N PRO A 2 26.34 11.83 -40.32
CA PRO A 2 25.53 12.08 -39.14
C PRO A 2 25.76 10.94 -38.13
N GLY A 3 26.31 11.26 -36.96
CA GLY A 3 26.48 10.29 -35.88
C GLY A 3 25.11 9.83 -35.38
N GLN A 4 24.75 8.61 -35.75
CA GLN A 4 23.54 7.91 -35.34
C GLN A 4 23.45 7.85 -33.80
N GLY A 5 22.28 8.14 -33.22
CA GLY A 5 21.93 7.61 -31.90
C GLY A 5 21.23 8.51 -30.88
N ALA A 6 20.93 9.78 -31.15
CA ALA A 6 20.14 10.57 -30.21
C ALA A 6 18.64 10.25 -30.36
N VAL A 7 18.05 9.63 -29.34
CA VAL A 7 16.60 9.36 -29.27
C VAL A 7 15.96 10.43 -28.39
N GLU A 8 14.99 11.16 -28.93
CA GLU A 8 14.17 12.08 -28.14
C GLU A 8 13.14 11.27 -27.35
N VAL A 9 13.15 11.45 -26.03
CA VAL A 9 12.33 10.66 -25.10
C VAL A 9 11.61 11.59 -24.13
N GLN A 10 10.38 11.23 -23.76
CA GLN A 10 9.68 11.89 -22.67
C GLN A 10 10.13 11.29 -21.34
N ALA A 11 10.79 12.07 -20.50
CA ALA A 11 11.22 11.62 -19.19
C ALA A 11 10.20 12.01 -18.11
N LEU A 12 9.95 11.11 -17.16
CA LEU A 12 9.25 11.44 -15.93
C LEU A 12 10.25 12.07 -14.94
N MET A 13 9.89 13.21 -14.37
CA MET A 13 10.64 13.83 -13.28
C MET A 13 9.95 13.51 -11.96
N ASP A 14 10.57 12.67 -11.16
CA ASP A 14 10.04 12.28 -9.87
C ASP A 14 10.64 13.18 -8.78
N SER A 15 9.85 14.15 -8.33
CA SER A 15 10.21 15.02 -7.20
C SER A 15 10.20 14.30 -5.84
N GLY A 16 9.93 12.98 -5.80
CA GLY A 16 9.96 12.19 -4.58
C GLY A 16 8.91 12.64 -3.55
N ALA A 17 7.74 13.08 -4.01
CA ALA A 17 6.62 13.46 -3.13
C ALA A 17 6.07 12.26 -2.32
N THR A 18 6.50 11.05 -2.66
CA THR A 18 6.41 9.83 -1.87
C THR A 18 7.79 9.20 -1.89
N ALA A 19 8.39 9.00 -0.72
CA ALA A 19 9.74 8.47 -0.61
C ALA A 19 9.85 7.10 -1.31
N ASN A 20 10.91 6.96 -2.10
CA ASN A 20 11.46 5.73 -2.67
C ASN A 20 10.62 5.08 -3.79
N PHE A 21 11.03 5.34 -5.03
CA PHE A 21 10.87 4.34 -6.08
C PHE A 21 12.25 3.92 -6.58
N MET A 22 12.59 2.66 -6.27
CA MET A 22 13.71 1.86 -6.79
C MET A 22 15.06 1.99 -6.07
N ASP A 23 15.13 1.45 -4.85
CA ASP A 23 16.36 0.77 -4.38
C ASP A 23 16.25 -0.75 -4.63
N SER A 24 17.35 -1.48 -4.40
CA SER A 24 17.41 -2.93 -4.62
C SER A 24 16.44 -3.72 -3.74
N ASP A 25 16.10 -3.19 -2.57
CA ASP A 25 15.24 -3.83 -1.57
C ASP A 25 13.76 -3.59 -1.91
N PHE A 26 13.41 -2.42 -2.43
CA PHE A 26 12.10 -2.07 -2.98
C PHE A 26 11.75 -2.92 -4.21
N VAL A 27 12.73 -3.19 -5.09
CA VAL A 27 12.55 -4.08 -6.25
C VAL A 27 12.35 -5.53 -5.81
N ALA A 28 13.05 -5.97 -4.76
CA ALA A 28 12.91 -7.31 -4.20
C ALA A 28 11.57 -7.51 -3.45
N GLN A 29 11.09 -6.48 -2.74
CA GLN A 29 9.91 -6.54 -1.88
C GLN A 29 8.59 -6.47 -2.65
N TRP A 30 8.52 -5.74 -3.78
CA TRP A 30 7.25 -5.47 -4.48
C TRP A 30 7.04 -6.28 -5.77
N SER A 31 7.89 -7.28 -6.04
CA SER A 31 7.84 -8.10 -7.28
C SER A 31 7.74 -7.26 -8.56
N ILE A 32 8.29 -6.05 -8.53
CA ILE A 32 8.45 -5.19 -9.71
C ILE A 32 9.49 -5.89 -10.60
N PRO A 33 9.19 -6.12 -11.89
CA PRO A 33 9.95 -7.07 -12.68
C PRO A 33 11.40 -6.58 -12.79
N GLN A 34 12.29 -7.41 -12.24
CA GLN A 34 13.72 -7.24 -11.90
C GLN A 34 14.44 -6.12 -12.65
N LEU A 35 15.34 -5.39 -11.96
CA LEU A 35 16.41 -4.64 -12.64
C LEU A 35 17.21 -5.63 -13.50
N ILE A 36 17.03 -5.54 -14.82
CA ILE A 36 17.52 -6.55 -15.77
C ILE A 36 18.99 -6.29 -16.11
N ALA A 37 19.39 -5.02 -16.12
CA ALA A 37 20.75 -4.58 -16.46
C ALA A 37 21.02 -3.14 -16.01
N ALA A 38 22.29 -2.76 -16.00
CA ALA A 38 22.70 -1.37 -16.06
C ALA A 38 23.23 -1.07 -17.48
N THR A 39 22.94 0.12 -18.00
CA THR A 39 23.51 0.56 -19.28
C THR A 39 25.01 0.78 -19.13
N LYS A 40 25.75 0.73 -20.24
CA LYS A 40 27.02 1.49 -20.29
C LYS A 40 26.69 2.98 -20.08
N PRO A 41 27.62 3.80 -19.57
CA PRO A 41 27.40 5.23 -19.46
C PRO A 41 26.86 5.80 -20.79
N LEU A 42 25.70 6.45 -20.73
CA LEU A 42 25.00 7.05 -21.86
C LEU A 42 25.09 8.56 -21.75
N HIS A 43 25.19 9.23 -22.90
CA HIS A 43 25.17 10.68 -22.94
C HIS A 43 23.71 11.17 -22.90
N MET A 44 23.33 11.81 -21.79
CA MET A 44 22.03 12.45 -21.65
C MET A 44 22.15 13.94 -21.98
N ARG A 45 21.17 14.47 -22.72
CA ARG A 45 21.07 15.90 -23.02
C ARG A 45 19.68 16.42 -22.69
N ILE A 46 19.62 17.36 -21.75
CA ILE A 46 18.40 18.10 -21.40
C ILE A 46 18.66 19.58 -21.70
N ARG A 47 18.32 19.99 -22.92
CA ARG A 47 18.51 21.38 -23.40
C ARG A 47 19.99 21.85 -23.31
N PRO A 48 20.43 22.88 -22.53
CA PRO A 48 21.85 23.22 -22.45
C PRO A 48 22.63 22.28 -21.53
N HIS A 49 21.95 21.44 -20.74
CA HIS A 49 22.61 20.49 -19.84
C HIS A 49 22.95 19.20 -20.59
N MET A 50 24.17 18.72 -20.36
CA MET A 50 24.69 17.48 -20.94
C MET A 50 25.53 16.77 -19.88
N GLU A 51 25.36 15.47 -19.75
CA GLU A 51 26.13 14.64 -18.85
C GLU A 51 26.22 13.19 -19.33
N GLU A 52 27.10 12.41 -18.71
CA GLU A 52 27.20 10.97 -18.92
C GLU A 52 26.68 10.24 -17.66
N ALA A 53 25.65 9.42 -17.84
CA ALA A 53 24.93 8.76 -16.76
C ALA A 53 24.74 7.25 -17.04
N VAL A 54 24.80 6.45 -15.98
CA VAL A 54 24.44 5.03 -16.02
C VAL A 54 22.98 4.88 -15.64
N PHE A 55 22.19 4.22 -16.50
CA PHE A 55 20.78 3.98 -16.25
C PHE A 55 20.55 2.53 -15.86
N TYR A 56 19.69 2.29 -14.88
CA TYR A 56 19.21 0.95 -14.55
C TYR A 56 17.97 0.63 -15.39
N VAL A 57 17.97 -0.55 -16.00
CA VAL A 57 16.91 -1.02 -16.91
C VAL A 57 15.93 -1.88 -16.11
N ALA A 58 14.68 -1.44 -16.02
CA ALA A 58 13.60 -2.16 -15.38
C ALA A 58 12.51 -2.54 -16.39
N THR A 59 11.73 -3.58 -16.09
CA THR A 59 10.62 -4.05 -16.95
C THR A 59 9.31 -3.31 -16.72
N VAL A 60 9.36 -2.10 -16.16
CA VAL A 60 8.20 -1.25 -15.84
C VAL A 60 8.26 0.09 -16.56
N SER A 61 7.06 0.63 -16.84
CA SER A 61 6.70 2.05 -17.08
C SER A 61 6.20 2.42 -18.48
N HIS A 62 5.25 3.37 -18.49
CA HIS A 62 4.76 4.13 -19.65
C HIS A 62 5.73 5.23 -20.11
N PHE A 63 6.78 5.50 -19.35
CA PHE A 63 7.80 6.51 -19.64
C PHE A 63 9.16 5.85 -19.94
N PRO A 64 9.84 6.25 -21.03
CA PRO A 64 11.13 5.68 -21.43
C PRO A 64 12.31 5.98 -20.48
N VAL A 65 12.26 7.06 -19.70
CA VAL A 65 13.28 7.44 -18.71
C VAL A 65 12.62 8.05 -17.49
N VAL A 66 13.13 7.75 -16.29
CA VAL A 66 12.73 8.38 -15.03
C VAL A 66 13.95 9.02 -14.38
N LEU A 67 13.85 10.30 -14.01
CA LEU A 67 14.88 11.01 -13.26
C LEU A 67 14.39 11.22 -11.83
N ALA A 68 15.08 10.59 -10.89
CA ALA A 68 14.71 10.57 -9.48
C ALA A 68 15.12 11.85 -8.74
N LEU A 69 14.63 11.97 -7.50
CA LEU A 69 14.85 13.13 -6.64
C LEU A 69 16.34 13.43 -6.38
N GLU A 70 17.21 12.42 -6.29
CA GLU A 70 18.66 12.62 -6.12
C GLU A 70 19.26 13.42 -7.27
N TRP A 71 18.86 13.08 -8.50
CA TRP A 71 19.26 13.81 -9.69
C TRP A 71 18.72 15.24 -9.64
N LEU A 72 17.45 15.43 -9.29
CA LEU A 72 16.87 16.77 -9.17
C LEU A 72 17.59 17.63 -8.12
N ARG A 73 17.96 17.06 -6.96
CA ARG A 73 18.73 17.76 -5.92
C ARG A 73 20.15 18.11 -6.37
N ALA A 74 20.81 17.22 -7.09
CA ALA A 74 22.17 17.45 -7.59
C ALA A 74 22.23 18.59 -8.62
N HIS A 75 21.20 18.67 -9.48
CA HIS A 75 21.17 19.61 -10.61
C HIS A 75 20.36 20.88 -10.36
N ASP A 76 19.54 20.90 -9.29
CA ASP A 76 18.64 21.98 -8.86
C ASP A 76 17.95 22.70 -10.04
N PRO A 77 17.21 21.96 -10.89
CA PRO A 77 16.55 22.55 -12.04
C PRO A 77 15.28 23.30 -11.66
N GLN A 78 14.99 24.38 -12.36
CA GLN A 78 13.67 25.01 -12.34
C GLN A 78 12.73 24.29 -13.31
N ILE A 79 11.65 23.72 -12.78
CA ILE A 79 10.61 23.05 -13.56
C ILE A 79 9.41 23.98 -13.71
N ILE A 80 9.04 24.30 -14.95
CA ILE A 80 7.87 25.10 -15.30
C ILE A 80 6.74 24.15 -15.71
N TRP A 81 5.98 23.71 -14.71
CA TRP A 81 4.92 22.69 -14.84
C TRP A 81 3.88 23.01 -15.91
N SER A 82 3.45 24.26 -16.01
CA SER A 82 2.44 24.70 -17.00
C SER A 82 2.87 24.51 -18.46
N SER A 83 4.18 24.46 -18.71
CA SER A 83 4.75 24.29 -20.05
C SER A 83 5.51 22.97 -20.21
N GLY A 84 5.63 22.18 -19.13
CA GLY A 84 6.47 20.98 -19.09
C GLY A 84 7.95 21.28 -19.37
N THR A 85 8.43 22.49 -19.07
CA THR A 85 9.79 22.91 -19.45
C THR A 85 10.74 22.96 -18.28
N VAL A 86 11.99 22.56 -18.52
CA VAL A 86 13.04 22.52 -17.50
C VAL A 86 14.12 23.54 -17.83
N ARG A 87 14.59 24.28 -16.83
CA ARG A 87 15.65 25.28 -16.93
C ARG A 87 16.70 25.01 -15.87
N PHE A 88 17.96 25.25 -16.22
CA PHE A 88 19.08 25.14 -15.29
C PHE A 88 19.64 26.54 -15.05
N PRO A 89 19.13 27.26 -14.03
CA PRO A 89 19.54 28.64 -13.78
C PRO A 89 20.96 28.75 -13.19
N SER A 90 21.48 27.67 -12.59
CA SER A 90 22.79 27.66 -11.96
C SER A 90 23.93 27.49 -12.97
N LYS A 91 25.00 28.27 -12.82
CA LYS A 91 26.26 28.06 -13.58
C LYS A 91 27.00 26.77 -13.18
N LYS A 92 26.60 26.14 -12.07
CA LYS A 92 27.17 24.86 -11.60
C LYS A 92 26.85 23.73 -12.58
N CYS A 93 25.60 23.66 -13.05
CA CYS A 93 25.18 22.67 -14.05
C CYS A 93 25.80 22.89 -15.43
N ALA A 94 26.18 24.13 -15.77
CA ALA A 94 26.89 24.45 -17.00
C ALA A 94 28.37 24.02 -16.99
N ASN A 95 28.94 23.67 -15.84
CA ASN A 95 30.32 23.19 -15.72
C ASN A 95 30.41 21.68 -15.43
N HIS A 96 29.29 20.95 -15.42
CA HIS A 96 29.23 19.49 -15.21
C HIS A 96 29.65 18.70 -16.47
N HIS A 97 30.61 19.23 -17.21
CA HIS A 97 30.86 18.83 -18.60
C HIS A 97 31.65 17.53 -18.80
N LEU A 98 32.14 16.85 -17.75
CA LEU A 98 33.03 15.68 -17.94
C LEU A 98 33.17 14.73 -16.74
N HIS A 99 32.26 14.79 -15.76
CA HIS A 99 32.29 13.83 -14.66
C HIS A 99 31.12 12.85 -14.79
N VAL A 100 31.47 11.56 -14.86
CA VAL A 100 30.53 10.45 -14.66
C VAL A 100 29.86 10.67 -13.30
N CYS A 101 28.63 11.18 -13.32
CA CYS A 101 27.78 11.23 -12.15
C CYS A 101 27.22 9.81 -11.98
N ALA A 102 28.10 8.88 -11.60
CA ALA A 102 27.62 7.69 -10.92
C ALA A 102 26.95 8.23 -9.66
N GLY A 103 25.62 8.21 -9.63
CA GLY A 103 24.88 8.43 -8.40
C GLY A 103 25.60 7.59 -7.36
N LYS A 104 26.20 8.25 -6.36
CA LYS A 104 26.63 7.51 -5.19
C LYS A 104 25.37 6.80 -4.76
N VAL A 105 25.41 5.46 -4.73
CA VAL A 105 24.43 4.67 -3.99
C VAL A 105 24.18 5.46 -2.74
N ALA A 106 22.92 5.86 -2.53
CA ALA A 106 22.51 6.52 -1.32
C ALA A 106 23.25 5.83 -0.19
N THR A 107 24.05 6.59 0.55
CA THR A 107 24.36 6.08 1.89
C THR A 107 22.98 5.84 2.48
N PRO A 108 22.70 4.61 2.98
CA PRO A 108 21.40 4.28 3.52
C PRO A 108 20.94 5.47 4.33
N VAL A 109 19.69 5.89 4.12
CA VAL A 109 19.01 6.82 5.03
C VAL A 109 19.49 6.49 6.42
N ASP A 110 20.03 7.48 7.14
CA ASP A 110 20.69 7.26 8.42
C ASP A 110 19.85 6.30 9.28
N LEU A 111 20.25 5.02 9.28
CA LEU A 111 19.55 3.94 9.95
C LEU A 111 19.73 4.08 11.47
N ASP A 112 20.38 5.14 11.93
CA ASP A 112 20.49 5.52 13.32
C ASP A 112 19.09 5.74 13.96
N LEU A 113 18.06 6.13 13.18
CA LEU A 113 16.66 6.13 13.64
C LEU A 113 16.05 4.71 13.81
N LEU A 114 16.58 3.71 13.11
CA LEU A 114 16.24 2.31 13.32
C LEU A 114 17.02 1.69 14.50
N ALA A 115 18.17 2.23 14.86
CA ALA A 115 18.88 1.82 16.07
C ALA A 115 18.04 2.12 17.32
N GLU A 116 17.39 3.29 17.37
CA GLU A 116 16.48 3.69 18.45
C GLU A 116 15.17 2.88 18.46
N LEU A 117 14.74 2.37 17.30
CA LEU A 117 13.59 1.48 17.15
C LEU A 117 13.98 -0.02 17.21
N GLY A 118 15.24 -0.34 17.50
CA GLY A 118 15.75 -1.71 17.49
C GLY A 118 14.99 -2.64 18.44
N ASP A 119 14.54 -2.11 19.58
CA ASP A 119 13.72 -2.81 20.56
C ASP A 119 12.32 -3.20 20.01
N TYR A 120 11.88 -2.54 18.94
CA TYR A 120 10.58 -2.75 18.28
C TYR A 120 10.72 -3.46 16.93
N ALA A 121 11.89 -3.99 16.58
CA ALA A 121 12.10 -4.64 15.27
C ALA A 121 11.08 -5.76 14.97
N ASN A 122 10.56 -6.41 16.01
CA ASN A 122 9.53 -7.45 15.87
C ASN A 122 8.16 -6.90 15.41
N VAL A 123 7.78 -5.65 15.74
CA VAL A 123 6.47 -5.12 15.31
C VAL A 123 6.43 -4.80 13.83
N PHE A 124 7.59 -4.67 13.19
CA PHE A 124 7.73 -4.47 11.75
C PHE A 124 7.88 -5.79 10.98
N GLY A 125 7.85 -6.93 11.68
CA GLY A 125 7.97 -8.26 11.07
C GLY A 125 6.66 -8.77 10.46
N GLU A 126 6.75 -9.40 9.28
CA GLU A 126 5.60 -10.05 8.64
C GLU A 126 5.08 -11.25 9.44
N LYS A 127 5.95 -11.89 10.23
CA LYS A 127 5.59 -13.09 11.01
C LYS A 127 4.56 -12.78 12.09
N GLU A 128 4.62 -11.59 12.65
CA GLU A 128 3.72 -11.10 13.68
C GLU A 128 2.36 -10.75 13.07
N ALA A 129 2.35 -10.16 11.87
CA ALA A 129 1.12 -9.84 11.13
C ALA A 129 0.35 -11.08 10.65
N ASP A 130 1.03 -12.22 10.51
CA ASP A 130 0.45 -13.49 10.05
C ASP A 130 -0.16 -14.34 11.17
N GLN A 131 -0.08 -13.89 12.43
CA GLN A 131 -0.65 -14.59 13.57
C GLN A 131 -2.12 -14.25 13.74
N LEU A 132 -2.93 -15.25 14.08
CA LEU A 132 -4.30 -15.03 14.48
C LEU A 132 -4.31 -14.19 15.78
N PRO A 133 -4.95 -13.01 15.80
CA PRO A 133 -5.02 -12.19 17.00
C PRO A 133 -5.84 -12.89 18.08
N LEU A 134 -5.75 -12.45 19.33
CA LEU A 134 -6.61 -12.95 20.40
C LEU A 134 -8.02 -12.34 20.30
N HIS A 135 -9.02 -13.01 20.89
CA HIS A 135 -10.38 -12.46 21.05
C HIS A 135 -10.41 -11.36 22.11
N TRP A 136 -10.96 -10.19 21.77
CA TRP A 136 -11.00 -8.99 22.60
C TRP A 136 -12.45 -8.46 22.70
N SER A 137 -12.68 -7.43 23.53
CA SER A 137 -13.98 -6.73 23.58
C SER A 137 -14.33 -5.98 22.29
N TYR A 138 -13.38 -5.86 21.36
CA TYR A 138 -13.51 -5.18 20.09
C TYR A 138 -13.72 -6.12 18.91
N ASP A 139 -13.97 -7.40 19.16
CA ASP A 139 -14.27 -8.34 18.08
C ASP A 139 -15.46 -7.84 17.24
N CYS A 140 -15.33 -7.95 15.92
CA CYS A 140 -16.28 -7.37 14.98
C CYS A 140 -17.62 -8.10 15.04
N PRO A 141 -18.70 -7.46 15.50
CA PRO A 141 -20.01 -8.07 15.53
C PRO A 141 -20.67 -7.99 14.16
N VAL A 142 -21.38 -9.05 13.78
CA VAL A 142 -22.21 -9.10 12.57
C VAL A 142 -23.66 -9.35 13.00
N ASP A 143 -24.22 -8.40 13.73
CA ASP A 143 -25.61 -8.47 14.18
C ASP A 143 -26.56 -8.30 12.99
N LEU A 144 -27.47 -9.25 12.80
CA LEU A 144 -28.44 -9.20 11.70
C LEU A 144 -29.76 -8.61 12.21
N VAL A 145 -30.48 -7.90 11.34
CA VAL A 145 -31.86 -7.48 11.63
C VAL A 145 -32.76 -8.71 11.86
N SER A 146 -33.79 -8.56 12.71
CA SER A 146 -34.75 -9.64 12.96
C SER A 146 -35.39 -10.11 11.65
N ASP A 147 -35.54 -11.43 11.50
CA ASP A 147 -36.13 -12.08 10.31
C ASP A 147 -35.38 -11.81 8.99
N ALA A 148 -34.09 -11.47 9.06
CA ALA A 148 -33.25 -11.30 7.88
C ALA A 148 -33.26 -12.54 6.99
N LYS A 149 -33.55 -12.34 5.70
CA LYS A 149 -33.45 -13.40 4.70
C LYS A 149 -31.97 -13.70 4.44
N LEU A 150 -31.56 -14.92 4.75
CA LEU A 150 -30.22 -15.40 4.42
C LEU A 150 -30.09 -15.60 2.91
N LEU A 151 -28.99 -15.09 2.34
CA LEU A 151 -28.75 -15.08 0.90
C LEU A 151 -27.42 -15.76 0.57
N VAL A 152 -27.44 -16.53 -0.51
CA VAL A 152 -26.23 -17.14 -1.08
C VAL A 152 -25.88 -16.41 -2.37
N GLY A 153 -24.62 -15.98 -2.44
CA GLY A 153 -24.01 -15.33 -3.58
C GLY A 153 -23.82 -16.28 -4.77
N GLN A 154 -23.85 -15.72 -5.97
CA GLN A 154 -23.54 -16.45 -7.19
C GLN A 154 -22.03 -16.59 -7.36
N ILE A 155 -21.54 -17.78 -7.72
CA ILE A 155 -20.14 -17.96 -8.10
C ILE A 155 -19.89 -17.27 -9.45
N TYR A 156 -18.89 -16.39 -9.49
CA TYR A 156 -18.44 -15.76 -10.72
C TYR A 156 -17.45 -16.64 -11.47
N PHE A 157 -17.44 -16.53 -12.79
CA PHE A 157 -16.41 -17.16 -13.60
C PHE A 157 -15.07 -16.45 -13.38
N LEU A 158 -14.03 -17.23 -13.15
CA LEU A 158 -12.66 -16.75 -12.93
C LEU A 158 -11.76 -17.26 -14.06
N SER A 159 -10.86 -16.41 -14.53
CA SER A 159 -9.79 -16.79 -15.45
C SER A 159 -8.74 -17.66 -14.76
N GLU A 160 -7.88 -18.36 -15.52
CA GLU A 160 -6.82 -19.19 -14.96
C GLU A 160 -5.88 -18.45 -13.97
N PRO A 161 -5.41 -17.21 -14.24
CA PRO A 161 -4.63 -16.46 -13.25
C PRO A 161 -5.41 -16.13 -11.98
N GLU A 162 -6.70 -15.84 -12.10
CA GLU A 162 -7.59 -15.55 -10.96
C GLU A 162 -7.86 -16.82 -10.15
N LEU A 163 -8.00 -17.98 -10.79
CA LEU A 163 -8.13 -19.27 -10.10
C LEU A 163 -6.86 -19.63 -9.33
N ALA A 164 -5.68 -19.40 -9.93
CA ALA A 164 -4.40 -19.62 -9.27
C ALA A 164 -4.25 -18.71 -8.04
N ALA A 165 -4.55 -17.41 -8.19
CA ALA A 165 -4.51 -16.45 -7.09
C ALA A 165 -5.54 -16.77 -6.00
N LEU A 166 -6.74 -17.22 -6.37
CA LEU A 166 -7.76 -17.66 -5.43
C LEU A 166 -7.30 -18.87 -4.61
N ARG A 167 -6.68 -19.87 -5.25
CA ARG A 167 -6.19 -21.06 -4.55
C ARG A 167 -5.07 -20.69 -3.57
N ASP A 168 -4.11 -19.90 -4.01
CA ASP A 168 -3.03 -19.39 -3.16
C ASP A 168 -3.56 -18.59 -1.97
N PHE A 169 -4.57 -17.74 -2.18
CA PHE A 169 -5.26 -17.03 -1.11
C PHE A 169 -5.90 -17.98 -0.10
N ILE A 170 -6.65 -18.99 -0.56
CA ILE A 170 -7.31 -19.96 0.31
C ILE A 170 -6.28 -20.73 1.14
N ASP A 171 -5.24 -21.28 0.50
CA ASP A 171 -4.23 -22.10 1.17
C ASP A 171 -3.47 -21.28 2.24
N LYS A 172 -3.07 -20.04 1.90
CA LYS A 172 -2.39 -19.14 2.84
C LYS A 172 -3.28 -18.76 4.02
N ASN A 173 -4.54 -18.37 3.78
CA ASN A 173 -5.40 -17.91 4.85
C ASN A 173 -5.93 -19.06 5.73
N LEU A 174 -6.05 -20.28 5.19
CA LEU A 174 -6.27 -21.47 6.00
C LEU A 174 -5.07 -21.77 6.90
N TRP A 175 -3.85 -21.66 6.37
CA TRP A 175 -2.63 -21.87 7.15
C TRP A 175 -2.46 -20.85 8.28
N LYS A 176 -2.78 -19.57 8.02
CA LYS A 176 -2.81 -18.50 9.05
C LYS A 176 -3.96 -18.64 10.03
N GLY A 177 -4.96 -19.46 9.72
CA GLY A 177 -6.19 -19.59 10.49
C GLY A 177 -7.15 -18.41 10.34
N PHE A 178 -6.92 -17.51 9.38
CA PHE A 178 -7.77 -16.33 9.09
C PHE A 178 -9.10 -16.70 8.44
N ILE A 179 -9.16 -17.87 7.79
CA ILE A 179 -10.38 -18.47 7.29
C ILE A 179 -10.49 -19.93 7.72
N TRP A 180 -11.71 -20.46 7.69
CA TRP A 180 -12.01 -21.86 7.99
C TRP A 180 -13.05 -22.43 7.02
N PRO A 181 -13.06 -23.74 6.70
CA PRO A 181 -14.13 -24.35 5.92
C PRO A 181 -15.50 -24.15 6.59
N SER A 182 -16.49 -23.72 5.82
CA SER A 182 -17.81 -23.36 6.34
C SER A 182 -18.92 -24.25 5.78
N THR A 183 -20.01 -24.38 6.54
CA THR A 183 -21.29 -24.96 6.09
C THR A 183 -22.43 -23.95 6.20
N SER A 184 -22.09 -22.67 6.24
CA SER A 184 -23.02 -21.58 6.51
C SER A 184 -24.20 -21.53 5.52
N PRO A 185 -25.43 -21.25 6.01
CA PRO A 185 -26.60 -21.01 5.17
C PRO A 185 -26.53 -19.68 4.40
N LEU A 186 -25.57 -18.81 4.73
CA LEU A 186 -25.29 -17.55 4.05
C LEU A 186 -23.91 -17.63 3.41
N ALA A 187 -23.73 -17.05 2.23
CA ALA A 187 -22.38 -16.91 1.69
C ALA A 187 -22.29 -15.74 0.72
N ALA A 188 -21.31 -14.86 0.90
CA ALA A 188 -20.97 -13.84 -0.07
C ALA A 188 -20.23 -14.47 -1.27
N PRO A 189 -20.42 -13.97 -2.49
CA PRO A 189 -19.58 -14.39 -3.59
C PRO A 189 -18.24 -13.66 -3.56
N MET A 190 -17.20 -14.30 -4.07
CA MET A 190 -15.86 -13.73 -4.13
C MET A 190 -15.56 -13.20 -5.55
N LEU A 191 -14.98 -12.00 -5.61
CA LEU A 191 -14.67 -11.26 -6.84
C LEU A 191 -13.19 -10.91 -6.89
N PHE A 192 -12.67 -10.68 -8.10
CA PHE A 192 -11.42 -9.96 -8.29
C PHE A 192 -11.69 -8.51 -8.70
N MET A 193 -11.04 -7.58 -8.00
CA MET A 193 -10.94 -6.19 -8.41
C MET A 193 -9.53 -5.93 -8.97
N LYS A 194 -9.45 -5.29 -10.12
CA LYS A 194 -8.18 -4.80 -10.67
C LYS A 194 -7.96 -3.38 -10.20
N LYS A 195 -6.96 -3.16 -9.35
CA LYS A 195 -6.52 -1.82 -8.94
C LYS A 195 -5.03 -1.70 -9.28
N SER A 196 -4.67 -0.73 -10.11
CA SER A 196 -3.27 -0.45 -10.48
C SER A 196 -2.51 -1.65 -11.08
N GLY A 197 -3.20 -2.56 -11.78
CA GLY A 197 -2.60 -3.75 -12.38
C GLY A 197 -2.52 -4.97 -11.45
N GLU A 198 -2.80 -4.80 -10.16
CA GLU A 198 -2.82 -5.88 -9.16
C GLU A 198 -4.23 -6.49 -9.04
N LEU A 199 -4.27 -7.83 -8.91
CA LEU A 199 -5.50 -8.59 -8.64
C LEU A 199 -5.76 -8.61 -7.14
N ARG A 200 -6.90 -8.04 -6.71
CA ARG A 200 -7.33 -8.06 -5.30
C ARG A 200 -8.59 -8.88 -5.14
N LEU A 201 -8.52 -9.88 -4.26
CA LEU A 201 -9.68 -10.67 -3.86
C LEU A 201 -10.56 -9.85 -2.92
N CYS A 202 -11.86 -9.82 -3.22
CA CYS A 202 -12.85 -9.10 -2.42
C CYS A 202 -14.11 -9.96 -2.29
N CYS A 203 -14.62 -10.08 -1.07
CA CYS A 203 -15.93 -10.66 -0.83
C CYS A 203 -17.01 -9.60 -1.03
N ASP A 204 -18.03 -9.91 -1.82
CA ASP A 204 -19.14 -9.00 -2.05
C ASP A 204 -20.17 -9.11 -0.91
N TYR A 205 -19.86 -8.44 0.20
CA TYR A 205 -20.74 -8.39 1.36
C TYR A 205 -21.89 -7.39 1.22
N ARG A 206 -22.17 -6.79 0.05
CA ARG A 206 -23.26 -5.80 -0.09
C ARG A 206 -24.61 -6.34 0.38
N LYS A 207 -24.91 -7.61 0.08
CA LYS A 207 -26.15 -8.27 0.53
C LYS A 207 -26.16 -8.52 2.03
N LEU A 208 -25.03 -8.91 2.61
CA LEU A 208 -24.88 -9.09 4.05
C LEU A 208 -25.03 -7.74 4.76
N ASN A 209 -24.31 -6.71 4.32
CA ASN A 209 -24.35 -5.37 4.89
C ASN A 209 -25.75 -4.75 4.88
N ALA A 210 -26.58 -5.06 3.88
CA ALA A 210 -27.96 -4.56 3.82
C ALA A 210 -28.86 -5.14 4.93
N ILE A 211 -28.50 -6.27 5.53
CA ILE A 211 -29.23 -6.94 6.61
C ILE A 211 -28.47 -6.89 7.94
N THR A 212 -27.29 -6.27 7.99
CA THR A 212 -26.49 -6.09 9.20
C THR A 212 -26.90 -4.78 9.91
N ILE A 213 -27.03 -4.84 11.23
CA ILE A 213 -27.19 -3.66 12.08
C ILE A 213 -25.86 -2.90 12.07
N CYS A 214 -25.90 -1.70 11.48
CA CYS A 214 -24.71 -0.88 11.26
C CYS A 214 -24.17 -0.29 12.57
N ASN A 215 -22.88 -0.44 12.80
CA ASN A 215 -22.13 0.24 13.84
C ASN A 215 -21.97 1.72 13.46
N GLN A 216 -22.49 2.62 14.30
CA GLN A 216 -22.45 4.07 14.09
C GLN A 216 -21.28 4.75 14.82
N TYR A 217 -20.19 4.03 15.09
CA TYR A 217 -19.00 4.62 15.69
C TYR A 217 -18.53 5.83 14.86
N PRO A 218 -18.27 6.98 15.49
CA PRO A 218 -17.96 8.21 14.76
C PRO A 218 -16.62 8.09 14.05
N LEU A 219 -16.64 8.27 12.73
CA LEU A 219 -15.45 8.51 11.94
C LEU A 219 -15.20 10.02 11.89
N LEU A 220 -14.04 10.45 12.41
CA LEU A 220 -13.67 11.86 12.41
C LEU A 220 -13.43 12.37 10.98
N LEU A 221 -13.73 13.64 10.74
CA LEU A 221 -13.51 14.26 9.44
C LEU A 221 -12.02 14.56 9.26
N ILE A 222 -11.43 14.13 8.14
CA ILE A 222 -10.01 14.34 7.83
C ILE A 222 -9.57 15.82 8.00
N PRO A 223 -10.33 16.85 7.55
CA PRO A 223 -9.93 18.24 7.76
C PRO A 223 -9.86 18.66 9.24
N GLU A 224 -10.65 18.03 10.11
CA GLU A 224 -10.59 18.26 11.55
C GLU A 224 -9.32 17.67 12.16
N LEU A 225 -8.98 16.44 11.74
CA LEU A 225 -7.75 15.75 12.13
C LEU A 225 -6.50 16.54 11.73
N ILE A 226 -6.43 17.02 10.48
CA ILE A 226 -5.29 17.80 9.97
C ILE A 226 -5.15 19.14 10.71
N LYS A 227 -6.24 19.79 11.11
CA LYS A 227 -6.18 21.06 11.85
C LYS A 227 -5.47 20.93 13.20
N ARG A 228 -5.58 19.77 13.85
CA ARG A 228 -4.93 19.49 15.14
C ARG A 228 -3.41 19.41 14.99
N LEU A 229 -2.92 19.16 13.77
CA LEU A 229 -1.52 19.01 13.41
C LEU A 229 -0.86 20.29 12.86
N CYS A 230 -1.62 21.39 12.68
CA CYS A 230 -1.12 22.60 12.01
C CYS A 230 0.04 23.33 12.72
N GLN A 231 0.43 22.91 13.91
CA GLN A 231 1.56 23.48 14.66
C GLN A 231 2.78 22.54 14.71
N ALA A 232 2.68 21.32 14.20
CA ALA A 232 3.78 20.37 14.18
C ALA A 232 4.72 20.64 12.99
N GLU A 233 6.02 20.48 13.22
CA GLU A 233 7.08 20.68 12.22
C GLU A 233 7.61 19.36 11.64
N ILE A 234 7.43 18.26 12.38
CA ILE A 234 7.89 16.90 12.03
C ILE A 234 6.68 15.99 12.10
N PHE A 235 6.55 15.12 11.09
CA PHE A 235 5.47 14.14 10.99
C PHE A 235 6.06 12.76 10.75
N THR A 236 5.51 11.76 11.44
CA THR A 236 5.77 10.34 11.19
C THR A 236 4.48 9.64 10.84
N LYS A 237 4.45 8.96 9.69
CA LYS A 237 3.31 8.13 9.28
C LYS A 237 3.65 6.67 9.54
N LEU A 238 2.74 5.97 10.23
CA LEU A 238 2.74 4.51 10.34
C LEU A 238 1.55 3.96 9.54
N ASP A 239 1.81 2.87 8.81
CA ASP A 239 0.82 2.17 7.99
C ASP A 239 0.71 0.74 8.53
N LEU A 240 -0.51 0.35 8.94
CA LEU A 240 -0.74 -0.97 9.51
C LEU A 240 -0.92 -2.04 8.42
N SER A 241 0.09 -2.89 8.24
CA SER A 241 0.00 -4.03 7.34
C SER A 241 -1.12 -4.98 7.79
N GLY A 242 -2.09 -5.22 6.89
CA GLY A 242 -3.20 -6.13 7.17
C GLY A 242 -4.10 -5.67 8.33
N ALA A 243 -4.21 -4.36 8.57
CA ALA A 243 -4.90 -3.74 9.71
C ALA A 243 -6.18 -4.46 10.19
N TYR A 244 -7.12 -4.77 9.30
CA TYR A 244 -8.37 -5.44 9.71
C TYR A 244 -8.19 -6.89 10.18
N ASN A 245 -7.14 -7.58 9.75
CA ASN A 245 -6.82 -8.93 10.23
C ASN A 245 -6.40 -8.95 11.71
N LEU A 246 -6.08 -7.79 12.30
CA LEU A 246 -5.72 -7.64 13.72
C LEU A 246 -6.92 -7.77 14.67
N VAL A 247 -8.15 -7.74 14.13
CA VAL A 247 -9.39 -7.85 14.91
C VAL A 247 -10.11 -9.13 14.50
N GLN A 248 -10.55 -9.94 15.46
CA GLN A 248 -11.35 -11.13 15.17
C GLN A 248 -12.80 -10.79 14.85
N VAL A 249 -13.49 -11.68 14.14
CA VAL A 249 -14.94 -11.73 14.13
C VAL A 249 -15.41 -12.22 15.49
N ARG A 250 -16.50 -11.65 16.01
CA ARG A 250 -17.03 -12.04 17.31
C ARG A 250 -17.39 -13.53 17.31
N ALA A 251 -16.99 -14.22 18.37
CA ALA A 251 -17.29 -15.65 18.55
C ALA A 251 -18.79 -15.94 18.37
N GLY A 252 -19.11 -16.84 17.44
CA GLY A 252 -20.48 -17.20 17.04
C GLY A 252 -21.04 -16.42 15.84
N ASP A 253 -20.35 -15.38 15.35
CA ASP A 253 -20.73 -14.62 14.16
C ASP A 253 -19.92 -14.98 12.90
N GLU A 254 -18.89 -15.82 13.01
CA GLU A 254 -17.96 -16.18 11.93
C GLU A 254 -18.71 -16.69 10.70
N TRP A 255 -19.69 -17.57 10.90
CA TRP A 255 -20.52 -18.14 9.83
C TRP A 255 -21.24 -17.09 8.98
N LYS A 256 -21.50 -15.89 9.52
CA LYS A 256 -22.14 -14.79 8.78
C LYS A 256 -21.18 -14.12 7.80
N THR A 257 -19.88 -14.29 8.00
CA THR A 257 -18.84 -13.81 7.08
C THR A 257 -18.51 -14.83 5.99
N ALA A 258 -19.23 -15.95 5.94
CA ALA A 258 -18.97 -16.98 4.96
C ALA A 258 -18.98 -16.43 3.53
N PHE A 259 -18.09 -16.96 2.71
CA PHE A 259 -17.97 -16.70 1.30
C PHE A 259 -17.86 -18.01 0.53
N ARG A 260 -18.27 -17.96 -0.74
CA ARG A 260 -18.35 -19.11 -1.61
C ARG A 260 -17.44 -18.93 -2.82
N THR A 261 -16.73 -20.00 -3.15
CA THR A 261 -15.83 -20.09 -4.30
C THR A 261 -16.14 -21.35 -5.11
N CYS A 262 -15.42 -21.57 -6.21
CA CYS A 262 -15.47 -22.83 -6.95
C CYS A 262 -14.85 -24.01 -6.17
N TYR A 263 -14.09 -23.75 -5.11
CA TYR A 263 -13.42 -24.78 -4.30
C TYR A 263 -14.16 -25.11 -2.99
N GLY A 264 -15.21 -24.35 -2.63
CA GLY A 264 -15.99 -24.62 -1.43
C GLY A 264 -16.53 -23.36 -0.77
N TYR A 265 -16.97 -23.53 0.46
CA TYR A 265 -17.42 -22.46 1.36
C TYR A 265 -16.36 -22.29 2.44
N PHE A 266 -16.07 -21.03 2.75
CA PHE A 266 -15.13 -20.67 3.81
C PHE A 266 -15.71 -19.50 4.60
N GLU A 267 -15.37 -19.37 5.85
CA GLU A 267 -15.75 -18.24 6.72
C GLU A 267 -14.51 -17.60 7.31
N TYR A 268 -14.58 -16.30 7.59
CA TYR A 268 -13.47 -15.60 8.21
C TYR A 268 -13.55 -15.69 9.73
N THR A 269 -12.38 -15.89 10.33
CA THR A 269 -12.16 -15.78 11.78
C THR A 269 -11.67 -14.39 12.16
N VAL A 270 -10.94 -13.73 11.25
CA VAL A 270 -10.51 -12.33 11.37
C VAL A 270 -11.47 -11.41 10.62
N MET A 271 -11.53 -10.14 10.98
CA MET A 271 -12.45 -9.18 10.38
C MET A 271 -12.09 -8.93 8.89
N PRO A 272 -12.92 -9.38 7.92
CA PRO A 272 -12.60 -9.20 6.52
C PRO A 272 -12.95 -7.78 6.04
N PHE A 273 -12.26 -7.37 4.99
CA PHE A 273 -12.65 -6.18 4.22
C PHE A 273 -14.07 -6.31 3.67
N GLY A 274 -14.78 -5.18 3.62
CA GLY A 274 -16.10 -5.08 3.01
C GLY A 274 -17.27 -5.27 3.97
N LEU A 275 -17.05 -5.63 5.25
CA LEU A 275 -18.10 -5.54 6.26
C LEU A 275 -18.42 -4.08 6.59
N SER A 276 -19.71 -3.78 6.72
CA SER A 276 -20.21 -2.44 7.09
C SER A 276 -19.72 -1.98 8.46
N ASN A 277 -19.56 -2.90 9.40
CA ASN A 277 -19.12 -2.59 10.77
C ASN A 277 -17.61 -2.44 10.91
N ALA A 278 -16.81 -2.95 9.96
CA ALA A 278 -15.36 -3.03 10.11
C ALA A 278 -14.67 -1.67 10.36
N PRO A 279 -14.99 -0.59 9.62
CA PRO A 279 -14.38 0.72 9.87
C PRO A 279 -14.67 1.26 11.28
N GLY A 280 -15.91 1.12 11.74
CA GLY A 280 -16.33 1.62 13.05
C GLY A 280 -15.71 0.83 14.21
N VAL A 281 -15.66 -0.50 14.07
CA VAL A 281 -14.99 -1.38 15.03
C VAL A 281 -13.50 -1.08 15.11
N PHE A 282 -12.83 -0.98 13.96
CA PHE A 282 -11.40 -0.72 13.91
C PHE A 282 -11.03 0.64 14.52
N MET A 283 -11.81 1.68 14.21
CA MET A 283 -11.62 3.00 14.81
C MET A 283 -11.85 3.00 16.32
N HIS A 284 -12.83 2.23 16.80
CA HIS A 284 -13.04 2.10 18.24
C HIS A 284 -11.86 1.43 18.94
N PHE A 285 -11.35 0.35 18.37
CA PHE A 285 -10.15 -0.35 18.84
C PHE A 285 -8.94 0.59 18.87
N MET A 286 -8.64 1.28 17.76
CA MET A 286 -7.50 2.18 17.68
C MET A 286 -7.62 3.36 18.65
N HIS A 287 -8.82 3.94 18.80
CA HIS A 287 -9.03 5.03 19.75
C HIS A 287 -8.83 4.59 21.20
N ASP A 288 -9.12 3.33 21.53
CA ASP A 288 -8.86 2.80 22.86
C ASP A 288 -7.36 2.58 23.11
N VAL A 289 -6.67 1.99 22.13
CA VAL A 289 -5.23 1.71 22.21
C VAL A 289 -4.41 3.00 22.36
N PHE A 290 -4.75 4.05 21.62
CA PHE A 290 -4.01 5.31 21.60
C PHE A 290 -4.65 6.41 22.45
N ARG A 291 -5.61 6.07 23.32
CA ARG A 291 -6.48 7.03 24.01
C ARG A 291 -5.73 8.17 24.72
N ASP A 292 -4.59 7.85 25.31
CA ASP A 292 -3.72 8.76 26.05
C ASP A 292 -2.85 9.66 25.17
N LEU A 293 -2.73 9.33 23.87
CA LEU A 293 -1.93 10.08 22.90
C LEU A 293 -2.78 10.84 21.87
N LEU A 294 -4.04 10.43 21.72
CA LEU A 294 -5.01 11.12 20.87
C LEU A 294 -5.12 12.60 21.25
N ASP A 295 -5.22 13.45 20.24
CA ASP A 295 -5.39 14.90 20.37
C ASP A 295 -4.24 15.66 21.03
N MET A 296 -3.18 14.94 21.42
CA MET A 296 -1.93 15.53 21.88
C MET A 296 -0.94 15.64 20.72
N PHE A 297 -0.62 14.50 20.10
CA PHE A 297 0.30 14.42 18.97
C PHE A 297 -0.02 13.27 18.02
N VAL A 298 -0.90 12.33 18.39
CA VAL A 298 -1.31 11.24 17.49
C VAL A 298 -2.67 11.52 16.88
N VAL A 299 -2.76 11.33 15.57
CA VAL A 299 -3.96 11.38 14.75
C VAL A 299 -4.14 10.04 14.05
N ILE A 300 -5.34 9.46 14.14
CA ILE A 300 -5.63 8.16 13.56
C ILE A 300 -6.81 8.28 12.60
N TYR A 301 -6.68 7.64 11.45
CA TYR A 301 -7.77 7.45 10.52
C TYR A 301 -7.68 6.05 9.90
N LEU A 302 -8.54 5.16 10.38
CA LEU A 302 -8.53 3.74 10.03
C LEU A 302 -7.14 3.13 10.29
N ASP A 303 -6.49 2.62 9.25
CA ASP A 303 -5.18 2.00 9.21
C ASP A 303 -4.02 3.00 9.19
N ASP A 304 -4.29 4.28 8.94
CA ASP A 304 -3.29 5.35 8.94
C ASP A 304 -3.12 5.94 10.36
N ILE A 305 -1.89 5.91 10.87
CA ILE A 305 -1.50 6.60 12.11
C ILE A 305 -0.51 7.70 11.75
N LEU A 306 -0.75 8.90 12.24
CA LEU A 306 0.09 10.07 12.07
C LEU A 306 0.51 10.59 13.44
N ILE A 307 1.81 10.75 13.64
CA ILE A 307 2.47 11.25 14.85
C ILE A 307 3.15 12.58 14.52
#